data_AF-A0A5K8A6I3-F1
#
_entry.id   AF-A0A5K8A6I3-F1
#
_cell.length_a   1.000
_cell.length_b   1.000
_cell.length_c   1.000
_cell.angle_alpha   90.00
_cell.angle_beta   90.00
_cell.angle_gamma   90.00
#
_symmetry.space_group_name_H-M   'P 1'
#
loop_
_entity.id
_entity.type
_entity.pdbx_description
1 polymer ?
#
loop_
_entity_poly.entity_id
_entity_poly.type
_entity_poly.pdbx_seq_one_letter_code
_entity_poly.pdbx_strand_id
1 'polypeptide(L)'
;MIMALENDAPKIEWIREKAKASDYHISEHIVRYFMVKKVTIREIEDAIANGRIIETHRHPARGVSALVLGYAGEKPIHVMCADDQHGWLLILFTYVPGSKMWKDPVNRIEHGGKRMGEKLNKCFFCGGMIEQVQVGNFDYRLEGQLYVVKDIPAGLCVQCGEKYITAKASKKINSLIEDERFVGTEDVFVLKYE
;
A
#
# COMPACT_ATOMS: atom_id res chain seq x y z
N MET A 1 -21.26 7.86 24.48
CA MET A 1 -19.90 8.39 24.68
C MET A 1 -18.95 7.22 24.49
N ILE A 2 -18.43 7.02 23.27
CA ILE A 2 -17.49 5.92 23.00
C ILE A 2 -16.13 6.42 23.47
N MET A 3 -15.61 5.84 24.57
CA MET A 3 -14.23 6.04 24.98
C MET A 3 -13.36 5.55 23.82
N ALA A 4 -12.66 6.47 23.16
CA ALA A 4 -11.57 6.08 22.28
C ALA A 4 -10.55 5.39 23.19
N LEU A 5 -10.42 4.08 23.07
CA LEU A 5 -9.26 3.39 23.61
C LEU A 5 -8.04 4.11 23.03
N GLU A 6 -7.25 4.76 23.88
CA GLU A 6 -5.94 5.28 23.55
C GLU A 6 -5.04 4.07 23.29
N ASN A 7 -5.25 3.38 22.18
CA ASN A 7 -4.31 2.40 21.71
C ASN A 7 -3.12 3.20 21.16
N ASP A 8 -1.98 3.06 21.81
CA ASP A 8 -0.72 3.57 21.29
C ASP A 8 -0.28 2.75 20.07
N ALA A 9 0.60 3.33 19.27
CA ALA A 9 1.22 2.58 18.19
C ALA A 9 2.01 1.39 18.76
N PRO A 10 2.11 0.27 18.03
CA PRO A 10 2.97 -0.83 18.45
C PRO A 10 4.41 -0.34 18.63
N LYS A 11 5.04 -0.73 19.76
CA LYS A 11 6.43 -0.36 20.06
C LYS A 11 7.40 -1.11 19.15
N ILE A 12 8.51 -0.49 18.77
CA ILE A 12 9.48 -1.09 17.84
C ILE A 12 10.06 -2.41 18.36
N GLU A 13 10.25 -2.54 19.67
CA GLU A 13 10.73 -3.75 20.31
C GLU A 13 9.76 -4.92 20.10
N TRP A 14 8.46 -4.68 20.25
CA TRP A 14 7.42 -5.69 20.05
C TRP A 14 7.27 -6.09 18.58
N ILE A 15 7.34 -5.12 17.66
CA ILE A 15 7.32 -5.39 16.21
C ILE A 15 8.51 -6.30 15.83
N ARG A 16 9.70 -6.03 16.37
CA ARG A 16 10.90 -6.86 16.14
C ARG A 16 10.75 -8.28 16.68
N GLU A 17 10.19 -8.42 17.88
CA GLU A 17 9.92 -9.74 18.47
C GLU A 17 9.00 -10.57 17.58
N LYS A 18 7.86 -9.99 17.16
CA LYS A 18 6.88 -10.64 16.29
C LYS A 18 7.46 -10.99 14.92
N ALA A 19 8.21 -10.08 14.30
CA ALA A 19 8.85 -10.33 13.02
C ALA A 19 9.91 -11.46 13.11
N LYS A 20 10.74 -11.47 14.16
CA LYS A 20 11.75 -12.51 14.38
C LYS A 20 11.15 -13.91 14.56
N ALA A 21 9.96 -14.01 15.15
CA ALA A 21 9.22 -15.25 15.33
C ALA A 21 8.37 -15.63 14.10
N SER A 22 8.37 -14.81 13.04
CA SER A 22 7.42 -14.88 11.92
C SER A 22 5.95 -14.96 12.38
N ASP A 23 5.64 -14.28 13.50
CA ASP A 23 4.35 -14.27 14.20
C ASP A 23 3.51 -13.06 13.76
N TYR A 24 3.17 -13.04 12.47
CA TYR A 24 2.46 -11.91 11.86
C TYR A 24 1.58 -12.32 10.67
N HIS A 25 0.59 -11.50 10.38
CA HIS A 25 -0.24 -11.61 9.19
C HIS A 25 0.12 -10.52 8.17
N ILE A 26 -0.04 -10.83 6.88
CA ILE A 26 0.17 -9.87 5.79
C ILE A 26 -1.18 -9.60 5.12
N SER A 27 -1.50 -8.33 4.90
CA SER A 27 -2.71 -7.96 4.17
C SER A 27 -2.67 -8.46 2.73
N GLU A 28 -3.82 -8.92 2.21
CA GLU A 28 -3.92 -9.35 0.81
C GLU A 28 -3.55 -8.23 -0.18
N HIS A 29 -3.72 -6.96 0.22
CA HIS A 29 -3.28 -5.82 -0.57
C HIS A 29 -1.76 -5.87 -0.80
N ILE A 30 -0.96 -6.18 0.22
CA ILE A 30 0.48 -6.40 0.02
C ILE A 30 0.72 -7.57 -0.91
N VAL A 31 -0.01 -8.67 -0.76
CA VAL A 31 0.16 -9.84 -1.64
C VAL A 31 -0.04 -9.48 -3.12
N ARG A 32 -0.99 -8.58 -3.42
CA ARG A 32 -1.17 -8.02 -4.77
C ARG A 32 -0.01 -7.11 -5.20
N TYR A 33 0.54 -6.32 -4.29
CA TYR A 33 1.59 -5.34 -4.60
C TYR A 33 3.03 -5.88 -4.50
N PHE A 34 3.26 -7.05 -3.87
CA PHE A 34 4.57 -7.71 -3.79
C PHE A 34 5.19 -7.86 -5.18
N MET A 35 4.35 -8.12 -6.18
CA MET A 35 4.76 -8.34 -7.56
C MET A 35 5.20 -7.07 -8.29
N VAL A 36 4.83 -5.88 -7.81
CA VAL A 36 5.15 -4.59 -8.48
C VAL A 36 6.44 -3.98 -7.94
N LYS A 37 6.85 -4.33 -6.70
CA LYS A 37 8.05 -3.76 -6.08
C LYS A 37 8.77 -4.79 -5.19
N LYS A 38 9.43 -5.77 -5.80
CA LYS A 38 10.62 -6.55 -5.36
C LYS A 38 10.91 -6.66 -3.84
N VAL A 39 9.98 -6.69 -2.90
CA VAL A 39 10.27 -6.79 -1.47
C VAL A 39 9.85 -8.16 -0.98
N THR A 40 10.81 -8.96 -0.56
CA THR A 40 10.60 -10.32 -0.04
C THR A 40 10.28 -10.31 1.45
N ILE A 41 9.75 -11.42 1.96
CA ILE A 41 9.53 -11.62 3.40
C ILE A 41 10.81 -11.40 4.20
N ARG A 42 11.91 -12.02 3.78
CA ARG A 42 13.21 -11.86 4.43
C ARG A 42 13.66 -10.39 4.49
N GLU A 43 13.47 -9.65 3.40
CA GLU A 43 13.81 -8.22 3.37
C GLU A 43 12.92 -7.38 4.29
N ILE A 44 11.64 -7.76 4.48
CA ILE A 44 10.76 -7.14 5.49
C ILE A 44 11.31 -7.39 6.89
N GLU A 45 11.62 -8.64 7.21
CA GLU A 45 12.14 -9.04 8.51
C GLU A 45 13.48 -8.33 8.80
N ASP A 46 14.41 -8.29 7.84
CA ASP A 46 15.69 -7.57 7.93
C ASP A 46 15.48 -6.07 8.18
N ALA A 47 14.53 -5.46 7.48
CA ALA A 47 14.17 -4.06 7.65
C ALA A 47 13.57 -3.79 9.04
N ILE A 48 12.66 -4.65 9.52
CA ILE A 48 12.08 -4.48 10.87
C ILE A 48 13.16 -4.64 11.95
N ALA A 49 14.02 -5.65 11.82
CA ALA A 49 15.05 -5.98 12.82
C ALA A 49 15.95 -4.77 13.14
N ASN A 50 16.34 -4.01 12.12
CA ASN A 50 17.24 -2.85 12.26
C ASN A 50 16.53 -1.50 12.07
N GLY A 51 15.21 -1.52 11.88
CA GLY A 51 14.42 -0.35 11.52
C GLY A 51 14.04 0.52 12.72
N ARG A 52 13.44 1.66 12.40
CA ARG A 52 12.84 2.59 13.36
C ARG A 52 11.48 3.05 12.89
N ILE A 53 10.58 3.35 13.83
CA ILE A 53 9.30 3.99 13.50
C ILE A 53 9.58 5.43 13.07
N ILE A 54 9.10 5.82 11.90
CA ILE A 54 9.23 7.17 11.35
C ILE A 54 7.90 7.92 11.30
N GLU A 55 6.76 7.21 11.29
CA GLU A 55 5.42 7.81 11.35
C GLU A 55 4.46 6.95 12.17
N THR A 56 3.47 7.60 12.77
CA THR A 56 2.35 6.97 13.47
C THR A 56 1.04 7.51 12.88
N HIS A 57 0.15 6.63 12.46
CA HIS A 57 -1.15 6.99 11.89
C HIS A 57 -2.29 6.47 12.76
N ARG A 58 -3.25 7.35 13.06
CA ARG A 58 -4.45 7.02 13.85
C ARG A 58 -5.67 6.99 12.95
N HIS A 59 -6.43 5.91 13.01
CA HIS A 59 -7.67 5.75 12.27
C HIS A 59 -8.83 5.37 13.21
N PRO A 60 -9.96 6.11 13.21
CA PRO A 60 -11.04 5.90 14.17
C PRO A 60 -11.58 4.47 14.26
N ALA A 61 -11.63 3.76 13.12
CA ALA A 61 -12.15 2.40 13.05
C ALA A 61 -11.08 1.29 12.97
N ARG A 62 -9.79 1.64 12.79
CA ARG A 62 -8.72 0.66 12.54
C ARG A 62 -7.59 0.73 13.58
N GLY A 63 -7.72 1.61 14.57
CA GLY A 63 -6.70 1.81 15.59
C GLY A 63 -5.48 2.57 15.07
N VAL A 64 -4.33 2.26 15.65
CA VAL A 64 -3.08 2.97 15.41
C VAL A 64 -2.09 2.06 14.68
N SER A 65 -1.47 2.61 13.65
CA SER A 65 -0.45 1.94 12.84
C SER A 65 0.86 2.71 12.87
N ALA A 66 1.96 1.99 12.72
CA ALA A 66 3.31 2.53 12.65
C ALA A 66 3.91 2.28 11.27
N LEU A 67 4.57 3.30 10.73
CA LEU A 67 5.44 3.17 9.56
C LEU A 67 6.88 2.97 10.05
N VAL A 68 7.40 1.77 9.86
CA VAL A 68 8.80 1.43 10.14
C VAL A 68 9.62 1.66 8.87
N LEU A 69 10.73 2.39 9.00
CA LEU A 69 11.79 2.42 8.00
C LEU A 69 12.93 1.54 8.47
N GLY A 70 13.31 0.59 7.63
CA GLY A 70 14.53 -0.18 7.77
C GLY A 70 15.21 -0.41 6.42
N TYR A 71 16.21 -1.29 6.43
CA TYR A 71 17.02 -1.57 5.25
C TYR A 71 17.29 -3.06 5.12
N ALA A 72 17.24 -3.56 3.89
CA ALA A 72 17.78 -4.86 3.51
C ALA A 72 19.03 -4.64 2.65
N GLY A 73 20.21 -4.77 3.24
CA GLY A 73 21.44 -4.21 2.67
C GLY A 73 21.31 -2.69 2.54
N GLU A 74 21.56 -2.14 1.35
CA GLU A 74 21.42 -0.70 1.06
C GLU A 74 19.99 -0.29 0.67
N LYS A 75 19.07 -1.25 0.52
CA LYS A 75 17.73 -1.00 -0.01
C LYS A 75 16.80 -0.52 1.11
N PRO A 76 16.26 0.71 1.04
CA PRO A 76 15.32 1.19 2.02
C PRO A 76 13.96 0.51 1.85
N ILE A 77 13.35 0.12 2.97
CA ILE A 77 12.05 -0.54 3.00
C ILE A 77 11.18 0.13 4.06
N HIS A 78 10.00 0.54 3.62
CA HIS A 78 8.92 0.99 4.49
C HIS A 78 7.97 -0.17 4.77
N VAL A 79 7.69 -0.39 6.05
CA VAL A 79 6.76 -1.41 6.54
C VAL A 79 5.70 -0.72 7.39
N MET A 80 4.47 -0.66 6.87
CA MET A 80 3.32 -0.20 7.63
C MET A 80 2.74 -1.38 8.40
N CYS A 81 2.65 -1.28 9.72
CA CYS A 81 2.15 -2.36 10.56
C CYS A 81 1.28 -1.84 11.72
N ALA A 82 0.49 -2.73 12.29
CA ALA A 82 -0.38 -2.44 13.43
C ALA A 82 -0.44 -3.66 14.36
N ASP A 83 -0.81 -3.42 15.62
CA ASP A 83 -1.33 -4.47 16.50
C ASP A 83 -2.78 -4.75 16.11
N ASP A 84 -3.13 -6.01 15.84
CA ASP A 84 -4.49 -6.42 15.50
C ASP A 84 -5.45 -6.46 16.71
N GLN A 85 -4.95 -6.13 17.92
CA GLN A 85 -5.63 -6.16 19.22
C GLN A 85 -5.91 -7.57 19.75
N HIS A 86 -5.47 -8.60 19.04
CA HIS A 86 -5.54 -10.01 19.43
C HIS A 86 -4.14 -10.61 19.63
N GLY A 87 -3.12 -9.75 19.66
CA GLY A 87 -1.73 -10.15 19.92
C GLY A 87 -0.95 -10.52 18.67
N TRP A 88 -1.48 -10.32 17.47
CA TRP A 88 -0.74 -10.51 16.22
C TRP A 88 -0.23 -9.17 15.67
N LEU A 89 0.98 -9.21 15.12
CA LEU A 89 1.46 -8.13 14.27
C LEU A 89 0.76 -8.25 12.91
N LEU A 90 0.07 -7.20 12.47
CA LEU A 90 -0.50 -7.11 11.14
C LEU A 90 0.35 -6.19 10.28
N ILE A 91 1.00 -6.76 9.25
CA ILE A 91 1.69 -5.99 8.22
C ILE A 91 0.67 -5.57 7.16
N LEU A 92 0.44 -4.26 7.08
CA LEU A 92 -0.61 -3.63 6.26
C LEU A 92 -0.12 -3.28 4.86
N PHE A 93 1.05 -2.64 4.76
CA PHE A 93 1.72 -2.32 3.49
C PHE A 93 3.24 -2.48 3.60
N THR A 94 3.90 -2.80 2.50
CA THR A 94 5.37 -2.74 2.40
C THR A 94 5.78 -2.21 1.04
N TYR A 95 6.74 -1.29 1.00
CA TYR A 95 7.26 -0.75 -0.26
C TYR A 95 8.65 -0.14 -0.11
N VAL A 96 9.38 -0.07 -1.22
CA VAL A 96 10.54 0.82 -1.34
C VAL A 96 10.03 2.26 -1.51
N PRO A 97 10.47 3.23 -0.69
CA PRO A 97 10.04 4.62 -0.77
C PRO A 97 10.34 5.19 -2.15
N GLY A 98 9.28 5.50 -2.90
CA GLY A 98 9.40 6.04 -4.25
C GLY A 98 9.43 7.55 -4.26
N SER A 99 10.18 8.13 -5.21
CA SER A 99 10.35 9.58 -5.42
C SER A 99 9.05 10.35 -5.73
N LYS A 100 7.91 9.68 -5.85
CA LYS A 100 6.59 10.33 -5.97
C LYS A 100 5.99 10.74 -4.64
N MET A 101 6.38 10.10 -3.54
CA MET A 101 5.85 10.36 -2.19
C MET A 101 6.94 10.73 -1.18
N TRP A 102 8.19 10.41 -1.48
CA TRP A 102 9.32 10.49 -0.56
C TRP A 102 10.47 11.26 -1.20
N LYS A 103 10.94 12.31 -0.52
CA LYS A 103 12.12 13.09 -0.91
C LYS A 103 13.38 12.26 -0.71
N ASP A 104 13.40 11.54 0.39
CA ASP A 104 14.38 10.55 0.79
C ASP A 104 13.66 9.45 1.60
N PRO A 105 14.32 8.35 1.99
CA PRO A 105 13.65 7.27 2.72
C PRO A 105 12.99 7.67 4.05
N VAL A 106 13.26 8.85 4.59
CA VAL A 106 12.72 9.31 5.89
C VAL A 106 11.66 10.38 5.71
N ASN A 107 11.82 11.28 4.73
CA ASN A 107 11.03 12.49 4.60
C ASN A 107 10.07 12.42 3.41
N ARG A 108 8.78 12.69 3.65
CA ARG A 108 7.78 12.84 2.59
C ARG A 108 8.06 14.07 1.74
N ILE A 109 7.60 14.04 0.49
CA ILE A 109 7.52 15.24 -0.35
C ILE A 109 6.36 16.09 0.15
N GLU A 110 6.50 17.41 0.11
CA GLU A 110 5.35 18.29 0.31
C GLU A 110 4.36 18.12 -0.83
N HIS A 111 3.17 17.62 -0.48
CA HIS A 111 2.10 17.34 -1.42
C HIS A 111 1.20 18.59 -1.57
N GLY A 112 1.15 19.13 -2.79
CA GLY A 112 0.31 20.26 -3.19
C GLY A 112 -0.44 20.00 -4.50
N GLY A 113 -0.54 18.74 -4.92
CA GLY A 113 -1.17 18.34 -6.16
C GLY A 113 -2.67 18.65 -6.18
N LYS A 114 -3.27 18.66 -7.38
CA LYS A 114 -4.73 18.78 -7.49
C LYS A 114 -5.38 17.62 -6.75
N ARG A 115 -6.28 17.93 -5.81
CA ARG A 115 -7.12 16.94 -5.16
C ARG A 115 -7.92 16.17 -6.21
N MET A 116 -8.11 14.87 -6.00
CA MET A 116 -8.85 14.02 -6.94
C MET A 116 -10.26 14.54 -7.25
N GLY A 117 -10.91 15.17 -6.26
CA GLY A 117 -12.16 15.89 -6.45
C GLY A 117 -12.60 16.61 -5.17
N GLU A 118 -13.67 17.38 -5.26
CA GLU A 118 -14.21 18.13 -4.11
C GLU A 118 -14.76 17.19 -3.03
N LYS A 119 -15.44 16.10 -3.45
CA LYS A 119 -16.13 15.17 -2.54
C LYS A 119 -15.26 14.03 -2.02
N LEU A 120 -14.33 13.51 -2.84
CA LEU A 120 -13.42 12.43 -2.46
C LEU A 120 -11.98 12.95 -2.46
N ASN A 121 -11.57 13.51 -1.32
CA ASN A 121 -10.22 14.05 -1.12
C ASN A 121 -9.44 13.37 0.01
N LYS A 122 -10.10 12.46 0.74
CA LYS A 122 -9.51 11.60 1.78
C LYS A 122 -9.71 10.13 1.43
N CYS A 123 -8.67 9.35 1.65
CA CYS A 123 -8.66 7.91 1.48
C CYS A 123 -9.65 7.26 2.44
N PHE A 124 -10.52 6.41 1.90
CA PHE A 124 -11.46 5.63 2.69
C PHE A 124 -10.76 4.67 3.67
N PHE A 125 -9.57 4.17 3.30
CA PHE A 125 -8.87 3.16 4.10
C PHE A 125 -8.04 3.75 5.22
N CYS A 126 -7.28 4.82 4.95
CA CYS A 126 -6.35 5.40 5.92
C CYS A 126 -6.63 6.85 6.33
N GLY A 127 -7.59 7.52 5.68
CA GLY A 127 -7.91 8.94 5.91
C GLY A 127 -6.93 9.94 5.29
N GLY A 128 -5.81 9.47 4.71
CA GLY A 128 -4.80 10.31 4.06
C GLY A 128 -5.31 11.02 2.80
N MET A 129 -4.65 12.10 2.38
CA MET A 129 -5.06 12.89 1.21
C MET A 129 -4.96 12.08 -0.09
N ILE A 130 -5.89 12.32 -1.01
CA ILE A 130 -5.87 11.75 -2.36
C ILE A 130 -5.54 12.83 -3.39
N GLU A 131 -4.46 12.62 -4.13
CA GLU A 131 -4.05 13.47 -5.25
C GLU A 131 -4.44 12.85 -6.59
N GLN A 132 -4.82 13.68 -7.56
CA GLN A 132 -5.06 13.24 -8.92
C GLN A 132 -3.74 12.92 -9.63
N VAL A 133 -3.65 11.73 -10.22
CA VAL A 133 -2.48 11.25 -10.96
C VAL A 133 -2.91 10.51 -12.23
N GLN A 134 -1.97 10.32 -13.15
CA GLN A 134 -2.05 9.24 -14.13
C GLN A 134 -1.21 8.07 -13.62
N VAL A 135 -1.84 6.91 -13.53
CA VAL A 135 -1.16 5.69 -13.10
C VAL A 135 -0.68 4.95 -14.33
N GLY A 136 0.62 4.65 -14.36
CA GLY A 136 1.23 3.92 -15.48
C GLY A 136 0.60 2.56 -15.72
N ASN A 137 0.33 1.78 -14.65
CA ASN A 137 -0.29 0.45 -14.72
C ASN A 137 -1.40 0.28 -13.67
N PHE A 138 -2.55 -0.23 -14.10
CA PHE A 138 -3.67 -0.64 -13.25
C PHE A 138 -4.09 -2.07 -13.61
N ASP A 139 -3.98 -2.96 -12.63
CA ASP A 139 -4.29 -4.38 -12.78
C ASP A 139 -5.81 -4.57 -12.65
N TYR A 140 -6.47 -4.91 -13.75
CA TYR A 140 -7.91 -5.06 -13.83
C TYR A 140 -8.27 -6.53 -14.03
N ARG A 141 -9.01 -7.13 -13.10
CA ARG A 141 -9.46 -8.53 -13.21
C ARG A 141 -10.94 -8.57 -13.58
N LEU A 142 -11.25 -9.22 -14.70
CA LEU A 142 -12.62 -9.44 -15.18
C LEU A 142 -12.80 -10.91 -15.49
N GLU A 143 -13.77 -11.55 -14.85
CA GLU A 143 -14.09 -12.98 -15.03
C GLU A 143 -12.87 -13.93 -14.92
N GLY A 144 -11.94 -13.61 -14.01
CA GLY A 144 -10.73 -14.40 -13.77
C GLY A 144 -9.55 -14.04 -14.68
N GLN A 145 -9.76 -13.31 -15.77
CA GLN A 145 -8.69 -12.83 -16.65
C GLN A 145 -8.08 -11.52 -16.15
N LEU A 146 -6.75 -11.40 -16.25
CA LEU A 146 -6.01 -10.21 -15.88
C LEU A 146 -5.77 -9.33 -17.11
N TYR A 147 -6.14 -8.05 -17.00
CA TYR A 147 -5.88 -7.00 -17.97
C TYR A 147 -4.97 -5.95 -17.33
N VAL A 148 -3.93 -5.51 -18.05
CA VAL A 148 -3.04 -4.44 -17.60
C VAL A 148 -3.44 -3.15 -18.30
N VAL A 149 -4.12 -2.26 -17.58
CA VAL A 149 -4.59 -0.99 -18.11
C VAL A 149 -3.52 0.08 -17.90
N LYS A 150 -3.07 0.70 -19.00
CA LYS A 150 -2.07 1.76 -18.96
C LYS A 150 -2.70 3.15 -18.87
N ASP A 151 -1.96 4.08 -18.27
CA ASP A 151 -2.24 5.53 -18.27
C ASP A 151 -3.64 5.93 -17.80
N ILE A 152 -4.16 5.22 -16.81
CA ILE A 152 -5.50 5.48 -16.28
C ILE A 152 -5.49 6.73 -15.40
N PRO A 153 -6.42 7.68 -15.60
CA PRO A 153 -6.65 8.75 -14.63
C PRO A 153 -7.18 8.16 -13.33
N ALA A 154 -6.46 8.41 -12.24
CA ALA A 154 -6.80 7.91 -10.92
C ALA A 154 -6.54 8.96 -9.82
N GLY A 155 -7.10 8.74 -8.65
CA GLY A 155 -6.60 9.33 -7.42
C GLY A 155 -5.62 8.38 -6.76
N LEU A 156 -4.52 8.90 -6.22
CA LEU A 156 -3.57 8.14 -5.43
C LEU A 156 -3.57 8.69 -4.01
N CYS A 157 -3.80 7.84 -3.02
CA CYS A 157 -3.57 8.22 -1.64
C CYS A 157 -2.06 8.39 -1.40
N VAL A 158 -1.64 9.60 -0.99
CA VAL A 158 -0.21 9.91 -0.77
C VAL A 158 0.36 9.30 0.51
N GLN A 159 -0.51 8.69 1.33
CA GLN A 159 -0.12 8.01 2.57
C GLN A 159 0.04 6.50 2.38
N CYS A 160 -0.98 5.81 1.85
CA CYS A 160 -1.00 4.35 1.74
C CYS A 160 -0.86 3.82 0.30
N GLY A 161 -0.88 4.68 -0.72
CA GLY A 161 -0.74 4.27 -2.11
C GLY A 161 -2.00 3.69 -2.76
N GLU A 162 -3.14 3.70 -2.06
CA GLU A 162 -4.42 3.23 -2.61
C GLU A 162 -4.79 4.02 -3.87
N LYS A 163 -5.21 3.32 -4.93
CA LYS A 163 -5.62 3.90 -6.20
C LYS A 163 -7.15 3.94 -6.30
N TYR A 164 -7.70 5.10 -6.63
CA TYR A 164 -9.12 5.32 -6.85
C TYR A 164 -9.37 5.64 -8.32
N ILE A 165 -10.25 4.89 -8.98
CA ILE A 165 -10.72 5.22 -10.33
C ILE A 165 -12.19 5.59 -10.30
N THR A 166 -12.62 6.43 -11.23
CA THR A 166 -14.04 6.82 -11.34
C THR A 166 -14.85 5.73 -12.03
N ALA A 167 -16.16 5.71 -11.80
CA ALA A 167 -17.09 4.85 -12.54
C ALA A 167 -16.98 5.07 -14.07
N LYS A 168 -16.69 6.31 -14.52
CA LYS A 168 -16.46 6.61 -15.94
C LYS A 168 -15.21 5.91 -16.47
N ALA A 169 -14.11 5.92 -15.71
CA ALA A 169 -12.88 5.22 -16.09
C ALA A 169 -13.11 3.70 -16.15
N SER A 170 -13.80 3.14 -15.16
CA SER A 170 -14.15 1.71 -15.12
C SER A 170 -15.02 1.29 -16.33
N LYS A 171 -16.08 2.04 -16.64
CA LYS A 171 -16.91 1.79 -17.84
C LYS A 171 -16.10 1.87 -19.13
N LYS A 172 -15.13 2.79 -19.21
CA LYS A 172 -14.27 2.91 -20.39
C LYS A 172 -13.35 1.70 -20.53
N ILE A 173 -12.80 1.17 -19.43
CA ILE A 173 -12.03 -0.08 -19.45
C ILE A 173 -12.88 -1.22 -20.02
N ASN A 174 -14.10 -1.40 -19.51
CA ASN A 174 -14.98 -2.48 -19.96
C ASN A 174 -15.30 -2.39 -21.46
N SER A 175 -15.67 -1.19 -21.96
CA SER A 175 -15.87 -1.01 -23.40
C SER A 175 -14.61 -1.31 -24.22
N LEU A 176 -13.42 -0.95 -23.74
CA LEU A 176 -12.19 -1.29 -24.45
C LEU A 176 -11.92 -2.80 -24.50
N ILE A 177 -12.30 -3.53 -23.44
CA ILE A 177 -12.21 -4.99 -23.37
C ILE A 177 -13.26 -5.63 -24.31
N GLU A 178 -14.51 -5.19 -24.24
CA GLU A 178 -15.62 -5.67 -25.08
C GLU A 178 -15.37 -5.42 -26.57
N ASP A 179 -14.78 -4.26 -26.91
CA ASP A 179 -14.42 -3.89 -28.28
C ASP A 179 -13.08 -4.51 -28.74
N GLU A 180 -12.43 -5.33 -27.90
CA GLU A 180 -11.11 -5.96 -28.14
C GLU A 180 -10.00 -4.96 -28.53
N ARG A 181 -10.03 -3.74 -27.99
CA ARG A 181 -9.12 -2.64 -28.35
C ARG A 181 -7.81 -2.69 -27.58
N PHE A 182 -7.09 -3.81 -27.71
CA PHE A 182 -5.81 -4.01 -27.04
C PHE A 182 -4.66 -3.36 -27.82
N VAL A 183 -3.68 -2.80 -27.11
CA VAL A 183 -2.47 -2.18 -27.69
C VAL A 183 -1.24 -3.08 -27.63
N GLY A 184 -1.36 -4.24 -26.98
CA GLY A 184 -0.29 -5.20 -26.75
C GLY A 184 -0.67 -6.22 -25.68
N THR A 185 0.27 -7.09 -25.35
CA THR A 185 0.15 -8.13 -24.31
C THR A 185 1.36 -8.07 -23.39
N GLU A 186 1.18 -8.49 -22.13
CA GLU A 186 2.26 -8.68 -21.16
C GLU A 186 2.21 -10.11 -20.65
N ASP A 187 3.38 -10.74 -20.50
CA ASP A 187 3.47 -12.09 -19.93
C ASP A 187 3.11 -12.06 -18.43
N VAL A 188 2.24 -12.99 -18.02
CA VAL A 188 1.83 -13.15 -16.63
C VAL A 188 2.26 -14.52 -16.14
N PHE A 189 3.22 -14.56 -15.21
CA PHE A 189 3.62 -15.80 -14.55
C PHE A 189 2.53 -16.28 -13.59
N VAL A 190 2.15 -17.55 -13.71
CA VAL A 190 1.17 -18.21 -12.84
C VAL A 190 1.88 -19.29 -12.05
N LEU A 191 1.74 -19.23 -10.73
CA LEU A 191 2.32 -20.19 -9.79
C LEU A 191 1.21 -20.88 -9.01
N LYS A 192 1.44 -22.14 -8.67
CA LYS A 192 0.63 -22.87 -7.69
C LYS A 192 1.43 -23.00 -6.40
N TYR A 193 0.74 -22.91 -5.27
CA TYR A 193 1.36 -22.98 -3.94
C TYR A 193 1.72 -24.42 -3.52
N GLU A 194 1.10 -25.44 -4.14
CA GLU A 194 1.15 -26.87 -3.78
C GLU A 194 2.52 -27.38 -3.26
#